data_AF-A0AAV5F1R9-F1
#
_entry.id   AF-A0AAV5F1R9-F1
#
_cell.length_a   1.000
_cell.length_b   1.000
_cell.length_c   1.000
_cell.angle_alpha   90.00
_cell.angle_beta   90.00
_cell.angle_gamma   90.00
#
_symmetry.space_group_name_H-M   'P 1'
#
loop_
_entity.id
_entity.type
_entity.pdbx_description
1 polymer ?
#
loop_
_entity_poly.entity_id
_entity_poly.type
_entity_poly.pdbx_seq_one_letter_code
_entity_poly.pdbx_strand_id
1 'polypeptide(L)'
;MKEADCLTRLKHNNIVRSLGYCADAQGEMLNFEGKMVIIEERQRLLCFEYLPKGRLDKYISGICSLRLIFMGAKLPYISHMPV
;
A
#
# COMPACT_ATOMS: atom_id res chain seq x y z
N MET A 1 10.31 -3.10 -14.21
CA MET A 1 10.11 -3.60 -12.83
C MET A 1 11.33 -3.35 -11.94
N LYS A 2 12.03 -2.21 -12.10
CA LYS A 2 13.33 -1.97 -11.44
C LYS A 2 13.27 -2.02 -9.90
N GLU A 3 12.17 -1.55 -9.33
CA GLU A 3 11.96 -1.54 -7.87
C GLU A 3 11.81 -2.96 -7.30
N ALA A 4 10.97 -3.80 -7.90
CA ALA A 4 10.80 -5.20 -7.50
C ALA A 4 12.14 -5.96 -7.58
N ASP A 5 12.87 -5.79 -8.67
CA ASP A 5 14.18 -6.42 -8.88
C ASP A 5 15.19 -6.02 -7.79
N CYS A 6 15.21 -4.73 -7.41
CA CYS A 6 16.07 -4.26 -6.33
C CYS A 6 15.67 -4.86 -4.99
N LEU A 7 14.37 -4.87 -4.67
CA LEU A 7 13.84 -5.40 -3.40
C LEU A 7 14.10 -6.90 -3.25
N THR A 8 14.01 -7.68 -4.32
CA THR A 8 14.28 -9.13 -4.28
C THR A 8 15.76 -9.44 -4.01
N ARG A 9 16.69 -8.56 -4.40
CA ARG A 9 18.13 -8.74 -4.14
C ARG A 9 18.58 -8.25 -2.77
N LEU A 10 17.86 -7.31 -2.17
CA LEU A 10 18.21 -6.72 -0.88
C LEU A 10 18.05 -7.73 0.26
N LYS A 11 19.11 -7.91 1.05
CA LYS A 11 19.13 -8.77 2.24
C LYS A 11 19.84 -8.03 3.37
N HIS A 12 19.08 -7.57 4.36
CA HIS A 12 19.61 -6.87 5.53
C HIS A 12 18.67 -7.00 6.72
N ASN A 13 19.21 -7.09 7.95
CA ASN A 13 18.41 -7.36 9.15
C ASN A 13 17.35 -6.28 9.48
N ASN A 14 17.59 -5.05 9.03
CA ASN A 14 16.70 -3.91 9.29
C ASN A 14 15.82 -3.54 8.09
N ILE A 15 15.81 -4.36 7.03
CA ILE A 15 14.96 -4.17 5.86
C ILE A 15 14.07 -5.40 5.76
N VAL A 16 12.76 -5.19 5.62
CA VAL A 16 11.81 -6.28 5.46
C VAL A 16 12.14 -7.05 4.20
N ARG A 17 12.34 -8.36 4.32
CA ARG A 17 12.71 -9.19 3.17
C ARG A 17 11.56 -9.31 2.18
N SER A 18 11.84 -9.00 0.91
CA SER A 18 10.95 -9.33 -0.19
C SER A 18 11.02 -10.84 -0.48
N LEU A 19 9.85 -11.46 -0.61
CA LEU A 19 9.68 -12.87 -0.98
C LEU A 19 9.49 -13.03 -2.49
N GLY A 20 9.01 -11.98 -3.17
CA GLY A 20 8.80 -11.98 -4.60
C GLY A 20 7.81 -10.90 -5.04
N TYR A 21 7.43 -10.95 -6.32
CA TYR A 21 6.39 -10.12 -6.91
C TYR A 21 5.42 -11.00 -7.70
N CYS A 22 4.17 -10.56 -7.80
CA CYS A 22 3.19 -11.10 -8.73
C CYS A 22 2.77 -9.97 -9.68
N ALA A 23 2.66 -10.27 -10.96
CA ALA A 23 2.12 -9.37 -11.96
C ALA A 23 1.11 -10.16 -12.78
N ASP A 24 -0.13 -9.71 -12.75
CA ASP A 24 -1.24 -10.34 -13.44
C ASP A 24 -1.96 -9.30 -14.30
N ALA A 25 -2.45 -9.75 -15.45
CA ALA A 25 -3.17 -8.93 -16.40
C ALA A 25 -4.39 -9.72 -16.87
N GLN A 26 -5.57 -9.27 -16.45
CA GLN A 26 -6.83 -9.93 -16.74
C GLN A 26 -7.65 -9.07 -17.69
N GLY A 27 -8.26 -9.70 -18.69
CA GLY A 27 -9.19 -9.04 -19.59
C GLY A 27 -10.60 -9.09 -19.02
N GLU A 28 -11.21 -7.93 -18.78
CA GLU A 28 -12.62 -7.81 -18.42
C GLU A 28 -13.39 -7.27 -19.61
N MET A 29 -14.53 -7.91 -19.91
CA MET A 29 -15.42 -7.45 -20.97
C MET A 29 -16.45 -6.48 -20.38
N LEU A 30 -16.38 -5.23 -20.79
CA LEU A 30 -17.20 -4.14 -20.28
C LEU A 30 -18.04 -3.52 -21.42
N ASN A 31 -19.24 -3.07 -21.09
CA ASN A 31 -20.08 -2.33 -22.02
C ASN A 31 -19.75 -0.83 -21.91
N PHE A 32 -19.23 -0.25 -23.00
CA PHE A 32 -18.96 1.17 -23.11
C PHE A 32 -19.77 1.76 -24.27
N GLU A 33 -20.71 2.65 -23.98
CA GLU A 33 -21.58 3.30 -24.98
C GLU A 33 -22.31 2.32 -25.91
N GLY A 34 -22.74 1.17 -25.38
CA GLY A 34 -23.46 0.13 -26.14
C GLY A 34 -22.55 -0.78 -26.96
N LYS A 35 -21.22 -0.64 -26.85
CA LYS A 35 -20.23 -1.52 -27.48
C LYS A 35 -19.54 -2.37 -26.42
N MET A 36 -19.42 -3.67 -26.68
CA MET A 36 -18.60 -4.55 -25.84
C MET A 36 -17.13 -4.32 -26.16
N VAL A 37 -16.36 -3.93 -25.14
CA VAL A 37 -14.92 -3.71 -25.22
C VAL A 37 -14.22 -4.58 -24.18
N ILE A 38 -13.04 -5.10 -24.52
CA ILE A 38 -12.18 -5.80 -23.57
C ILE A 38 -11.21 -4.77 -22.98
N ILE A 39 -11.23 -4.61 -21.67
CA ILE A 39 -10.32 -3.74 -20.92
C ILE A 39 -9.35 -4.64 -20.14
N GLU A 40 -8.07 -4.36 -20.26
CA GLU A 40 -7.03 -5.06 -19.51
C GLU A 40 -6.86 -4.41 -18.14
N GLU A 41 -7.22 -5.12 -17.08
CA GLU A 41 -6.91 -4.75 -15.71
C GLU A 41 -5.57 -5.37 -15.30
N ARG A 42 -4.63 -4.53 -14.85
CA ARG A 42 -3.30 -4.97 -14.41
C ARG A 42 -3.17 -4.90 -12.90
N GLN A 43 -2.97 -6.04 -12.27
CA GLN A 43 -2.69 -6.14 -10.84
C GLN A 43 -1.23 -6.49 -10.60
N ARG A 44 -0.60 -5.79 -9.66
CA ARG A 44 0.81 -6.01 -9.28
C ARG A 44 0.92 -6.05 -7.76
N LEU A 45 1.47 -7.14 -7.24
CA LEU A 45 1.65 -7.37 -5.82
C LEU A 45 3.13 -7.54 -5.50
N LEU A 46 3.55 -6.95 -4.38
CA LEU A 46 4.83 -7.22 -3.76
C LEU A 46 4.61 -8.05 -2.50
N CYS A 47 5.29 -9.18 -2.41
CA CYS A 47 5.19 -10.08 -1.27
C CYS A 47 6.38 -9.88 -0.35
N PHE A 48 6.12 -9.66 0.94
CA PHE A 48 7.13 -9.47 1.97
C PHE A 48 6.92 -10.49 3.10
N GLU A 49 7.96 -10.71 3.89
CA GLU A 49 7.80 -11.48 5.12
C GLU A 49 6.91 -10.75 6.13
N TYR A 50 6.23 -11.53 6.97
CA TYR A 50 5.31 -10.99 7.96
C TYR A 50 6.07 -10.27 9.09
N LEU A 51 5.63 -9.05 9.41
CA LEU A 51 6.14 -8.27 10.53
C LEU A 51 5.19 -8.37 11.74
N PRO A 52 5.49 -9.20 12.75
CA PRO A 52 4.55 -9.46 13.86
C PRO A 52 4.30 -8.23 14.73
N LYS A 53 5.26 -7.31 14.80
CA LYS A 53 5.15 -6.04 15.54
C LYS A 53 4.48 -4.95 14.71
N GLY A 54 4.16 -5.21 13.45
CA GLY A 54 3.55 -4.24 12.56
C GLY A 54 4.45 -3.03 12.33
N ARG A 55 3.81 -1.89 12.02
CA ARG A 55 4.48 -0.68 11.56
C ARG A 55 4.84 0.25 12.72
N LEU A 56 5.90 1.05 12.51
CA LEU A 56 6.39 2.01 13.49
C LEU A 56 5.35 3.09 13.88
N ASP A 57 4.47 3.49 12.94
CA ASP A 57 3.44 4.51 13.18
C ASP A 57 2.55 4.16 14.38
N LYS A 58 2.28 2.87 14.63
CA LYS A 58 1.49 2.42 15.77
C LYS A 58 2.18 2.65 17.12
N TYR A 59 3.50 2.73 17.14
CA TYR A 59 4.28 2.96 18.35
C TYR A 59 4.49 4.45 18.62
N ILE A 60 4.61 5.25 17.56
CA ILE A 60 4.82 6.70 17.67
C ILE A 60 3.52 7.49 17.69
N SER A 61 2.39 6.91 17.27
CA SER A 61 1.08 7.56 17.36
C SER A 61 0.73 7.92 18.79
N GLY A 62 1.11 7.11 19.79
CA GLY A 62 0.96 7.45 21.21
C GLY A 62 1.82 8.64 21.65
N ILE A 63 3.01 8.79 21.07
CA ILE A 63 3.95 9.88 21.36
C ILE A 63 3.46 11.19 20.72
N CYS A 64 3.03 11.15 19.45
CA CYS A 64 2.43 12.30 18.79
C CYS A 64 1.06 12.66 19.38
N SER A 65 0.25 11.70 19.81
CA SER A 65 -1.02 11.99 20.50
C SER A 65 -0.79 12.74 21.81
N LEU A 66 0.18 12.30 22.63
CA LEU A 66 0.57 13.02 23.85
C LEU A 66 1.12 14.42 23.52
N ARG A 67 1.98 14.55 22.51
CA ARG A 67 2.58 15.85 22.13
C ARG A 67 1.60 16.82 21.47
N LEU A 68 0.60 16.32 20.74
CA LEU A 68 -0.47 17.12 20.12
C LEU A 68 -1.49 17.60 21.15
N ILE A 69 -1.78 16.81 22.21
CA ILE A 69 -2.61 17.28 23.34
C ILE A 69 -1.95 18.50 24.02
N PHE A 70 -0.62 18.55 24.10
CA PHE A 70 0.09 19.71 24.67
C PHE A 70 0.34 20.86 23.68
N MET A 71 0.19 20.67 22.35
CA MET A 71 0.54 21.70 21.35
C MET A 71 -0.62 22.28 20.54
N GLY A 72 -1.85 21.78 20.58
CA GLY A 72 -2.93 22.50 19.91
C GLY A 72 -4.25 21.77 19.76
N ALA A 73 -5.33 22.45 20.15
CA ALA A 73 -6.70 22.10 19.83
C ALA A 73 -6.99 22.13 18.30
N LYS A 74 -7.80 21.16 17.83
CA LYS A 74 -8.56 21.03 16.55
C LYS A 74 -7.73 20.97 15.24
N LEU A 75 -8.03 20.13 14.24
CA LEU A 75 -9.31 19.90 13.51
C LEU A 75 -9.43 18.47 12.93
N PRO A 76 -10.66 18.00 12.60
CA PRO A 76 -10.91 16.67 12.04
C PRO A 76 -10.63 16.64 10.53
N TYR A 77 -9.88 15.64 10.06
CA TYR A 77 -9.70 15.42 8.63
C TYR A 77 -10.81 14.46 8.14
N ILE A 78 -11.74 15.02 7.38
CA ILE A 78 -12.85 14.32 6.72
C ILE A 78 -12.26 13.51 5.55
N SER A 79 -12.32 12.19 5.60
CA SER A 79 -12.13 11.34 4.42
C SER A 79 -13.47 11.17 3.72
N HIS A 80 -13.76 12.05 2.75
CA HIS A 80 -14.65 11.68 1.65
C HIS A 80 -13.87 10.72 0.74
N MET A 81 -14.28 9.45 0.69
CA MET A 81 -13.99 8.58 -0.46
C MET A 81 -14.97 8.96 -1.57
N PRO A 82 -14.54 9.21 -2.81
CA PRO A 82 -15.45 9.10 -3.94
C PRO A 82 -15.63 7.61 -4.29
N VAL A 83 -16.89 7.31 -4.58
CA VAL A 83 -17.42 6.09 -5.20
C VAL A 83 -16.70 5.79 -6.50
#